data_AF-A0A957MQS2-F1
#
_entry.id   AF-A0A957MQS2-F1
#
_cell.length_a   1.000
_cell.length_b   1.000
_cell.length_c   1.000
_cell.angle_alpha   90.00
_cell.angle_beta   90.00
_cell.angle_gamma   90.00
#
_symmetry.space_group_name_H-M   'P 1'
#
loop_
_entity.id
_entity.type
_entity.pdbx_description
1 polymer ?
#
loop_
_entity_poly.entity_id
_entity_poly.type
_entity_poly.pdbx_seq_one_letter_code
_entity_poly.pdbx_strand_id
1 'polypeptide(L)'
;DIDPIAVDVAGENAALNDVPIGAGGMIVEAGSVPAGRAGHFDVVVANILAEVLVKLFDAEYGYPPLAEPLAPGGHLILAGIIEERAAMVVDAAQRHGCRLVDRKQEGDWVALVVRKE
;
A
#
# COMPACT_ATOMS: atom_id res chain seq x y z
N ASP A 1 -7.76 5.81 -4.37
CA ASP A 1 -8.38 5.98 -3.03
C ASP A 1 -9.86 5.65 -3.14
N ILE A 2 -10.50 5.15 -2.09
CA ILE A 2 -11.95 4.86 -2.14
C ILE A 2 -12.80 6.13 -1.98
N ASP A 3 -12.23 7.21 -1.41
CA ASP A 3 -12.90 8.50 -1.31
C ASP A 3 -12.64 9.34 -2.58
N PRO A 4 -13.69 9.71 -3.34
CA PRO A 4 -13.52 10.57 -4.52
C PRO A 4 -12.92 11.94 -4.18
N ILE A 5 -13.13 12.46 -2.97
CA ILE A 5 -12.54 13.75 -2.56
C ILE A 5 -11.00 13.61 -2.48
N ALA A 6 -10.49 12.48 -1.98
CA ALA A 6 -9.06 12.23 -1.92
C ALA A 6 -8.43 12.13 -3.32
N VAL A 7 -9.17 11.60 -4.30
CA VAL A 7 -8.76 11.54 -5.72
C VAL A 7 -8.62 12.94 -6.29
N ASP A 8 -9.62 13.80 -6.08
CA ASP A 8 -9.60 15.19 -6.56
C ASP A 8 -8.43 15.96 -5.93
N VAL A 9 -8.26 15.87 -4.60
CA VAL A 9 -7.17 16.53 -3.86
C VAL A 9 -5.79 16.03 -4.29
N ALA A 10 -5.64 14.73 -4.59
CA ALA A 10 -4.39 14.20 -5.12
C ALA A 10 -4.06 14.79 -6.50
N GLY A 11 -5.08 14.97 -7.36
CA GLY A 11 -4.94 15.62 -8.65
C GLY A 11 -4.52 17.09 -8.53
N GLU A 12 -5.16 17.84 -7.63
CA GLU A 12 -4.82 19.24 -7.35
C GLU A 12 -3.39 19.39 -6.83
N ASN A 13 -2.98 18.55 -5.88
CA ASN A 13 -1.62 18.56 -5.33
C ASN A 13 -0.56 18.23 -6.39
N ALA A 14 -0.86 17.30 -7.30
CA ALA A 14 0.02 17.00 -8.42
C ALA A 14 0.23 18.22 -9.32
N ALA A 15 -0.85 18.92 -9.65
CA ALA A 15 -0.80 20.14 -10.46
C ALA A 15 0.01 21.26 -9.77
N LEU A 16 -0.12 21.42 -8.46
CA LEU A 16 0.67 22.38 -7.67
C LEU A 16 2.17 22.08 -7.67
N ASN A 17 2.57 20.84 -7.96
CA ASN A 17 3.96 20.37 -7.96
C ASN A 17 4.47 20.02 -9.36
N ASP A 18 3.78 20.46 -10.42
CA ASP A 18 4.13 20.20 -11.82
C ASP A 18 4.29 18.70 -12.16
N VAL A 19 3.56 17.82 -11.46
CA VAL A 19 3.54 16.37 -11.74
C VAL A 19 2.51 16.09 -12.83
N PRO A 20 2.91 15.60 -14.02
CA PRO A 20 1.97 15.33 -15.11
C PRO A 20 1.05 14.16 -14.74
N ILE A 21 -0.26 14.32 -15.00
CA ILE A 21 -1.27 13.27 -14.85
C ILE A 21 -1.63 12.70 -16.23
N GLY A 22 -1.84 11.39 -16.30
CA GLY A 22 -2.32 10.69 -17.49
C GLY A 22 -1.23 9.89 -18.20
N ALA A 23 -1.31 9.76 -19.52
CA ALA A 23 -0.43 8.90 -20.30
C ALA A 23 1.05 9.31 -20.13
N GLY A 24 1.87 8.39 -19.61
CA GLY A 24 3.29 8.64 -19.33
C GLY A 24 3.57 9.42 -18.03
N GLY A 25 2.53 9.75 -17.26
CA GLY A 25 2.61 10.44 -15.97
C GLY A 25 1.96 9.64 -14.84
N MET A 26 1.60 10.34 -13.77
CA MET A 26 0.90 9.78 -12.63
C MET A 26 -0.55 9.43 -13.02
N ILE A 27 -1.03 8.29 -12.51
CA ILE A 27 -2.43 7.88 -12.61
C ILE A 27 -3.06 8.06 -11.24
N VAL A 28 -4.17 8.80 -11.18
CA VAL A 28 -4.95 9.03 -9.96
C VAL A 28 -6.35 8.50 -10.21
N GLU A 29 -6.77 7.52 -9.40
CA GLU A 29 -8.01 6.77 -9.64
C GLU A 29 -8.77 6.51 -8.34
N ALA A 30 -10.09 6.50 -8.45
CA ALA A 30 -10.98 6.03 -7.40
C ALA A 30 -10.95 4.49 -7.37
N GLY A 31 -10.68 3.91 -6.21
CA GLY A 31 -10.53 2.47 -6.01
C GLY A 31 -9.56 2.10 -4.89
N SER A 32 -9.39 0.78 -4.72
CA SER A 32 -8.48 0.14 -3.76
C SER A 32 -7.38 -0.63 -4.49
N VAL A 33 -7.07 -1.87 -4.08
CA VAL A 33 -6.07 -2.72 -4.74
C VAL A 33 -6.52 -3.03 -6.18
N PRO A 34 -5.71 -2.72 -7.21
CA PRO A 34 -6.14 -2.83 -8.60
C PRO A 34 -6.14 -4.28 -9.11
N ALA A 35 -7.26 -4.70 -9.71
CA ALA A 35 -7.38 -5.98 -10.39
C ALA A 35 -6.60 -6.01 -11.71
N GLY A 36 -6.11 -7.19 -12.11
CA GLY A 36 -5.41 -7.39 -13.39
C GLY A 36 -4.01 -6.76 -13.44
N ARG A 37 -3.45 -6.37 -12.29
CA ARG A 37 -2.12 -5.75 -12.15
C ARG A 37 -1.14 -6.65 -11.39
N ALA A 38 -1.37 -7.96 -11.36
CA ALA A 38 -0.51 -8.90 -10.66
C ALA A 38 0.95 -8.76 -11.08
N GLY A 39 1.84 -8.57 -10.10
CA GLY A 39 3.28 -8.41 -10.33
C GLY A 39 3.71 -7.19 -11.14
N HIS A 40 2.85 -6.17 -11.28
CA HIS A 40 3.11 -5.00 -12.11
C HIS A 40 4.02 -3.95 -11.47
N PHE A 41 4.05 -3.87 -10.13
CA PHE A 41 4.76 -2.82 -9.41
C PHE A 41 5.99 -3.35 -8.68
N ASP A 42 7.13 -2.65 -8.81
CA ASP A 42 8.35 -2.95 -8.04
C ASP A 42 8.23 -2.53 -6.57
N VAL A 43 7.44 -1.46 -6.34
CA VAL A 43 7.20 -0.87 -5.01
C VAL A 43 5.72 -0.53 -4.87
N VAL A 44 5.14 -0.88 -3.72
CA VAL A 44 3.80 -0.45 -3.30
C VAL A 44 3.92 0.24 -1.95
N VAL A 45 3.23 1.37 -1.77
CA VAL A 45 3.23 2.13 -0.52
C VAL A 45 1.80 2.26 -0.01
N ALA A 46 1.58 2.05 1.28
CA ALA A 46 0.30 2.23 1.93
C ALA A 46 0.49 2.84 3.32
N ASN A 47 -0.05 4.03 3.55
CA ASN A 47 -0.03 4.72 4.83
C ASN A 47 -1.46 4.86 5.37
N ILE A 48 -1.95 3.80 6.00
CA ILE A 48 -3.35 3.65 6.45
C ILE A 48 -3.41 2.77 7.71
N LEU A 49 -4.60 2.63 8.30
CA LEU A 49 -4.80 1.86 9.52
C LEU A 49 -4.35 0.40 9.39
N ALA A 50 -3.71 -0.13 10.43
CA ALA A 50 -3.23 -1.51 10.49
C ALA A 50 -4.33 -2.55 10.22
N GLU A 51 -5.54 -2.35 10.74
CA GLU A 51 -6.67 -3.24 10.51
C GLU A 51 -7.11 -3.24 9.04
N VAL A 52 -7.01 -2.10 8.35
CA VAL A 52 -7.33 -2.02 6.92
C VAL A 52 -6.23 -2.71 6.11
N LEU A 53 -4.96 -2.56 6.47
CA LEU A 53 -3.86 -3.28 5.84
C LEU A 53 -4.05 -4.80 5.91
N VAL A 54 -4.37 -5.34 7.09
CA VAL A 54 -4.61 -6.78 7.27
C VAL A 54 -5.78 -7.25 6.41
N LYS A 55 -6.90 -6.53 6.41
CA LYS A 55 -8.07 -6.84 5.57
C LYS A 55 -7.78 -6.79 4.07
N LEU A 56 -6.92 -5.88 3.63
CA LEU A 56 -6.48 -5.79 2.23
C LEU A 56 -5.52 -6.92 1.87
N PHE A 57 -4.61 -7.32 2.77
CA PHE A 57 -3.84 -8.55 2.58
C PHE A 57 -4.79 -9.73 2.39
N ASP A 58 -5.79 -9.87 3.25
CA ASP A 58 -6.72 -11.00 3.27
C ASP A 58 -7.86 -10.92 2.24
N ALA A 59 -7.84 -9.93 1.34
CA ALA A 59 -8.85 -9.72 0.31
C ALA A 59 -10.29 -9.61 0.84
N GLU A 60 -10.48 -9.17 2.09
CA GLU A 60 -11.79 -9.12 2.76
C GLU A 60 -12.77 -8.14 2.12
N TYR A 61 -12.26 -7.16 1.37
CA TYR A 61 -13.06 -6.15 0.69
C TYR A 61 -13.45 -6.53 -0.76
N GLY A 62 -13.14 -7.75 -1.21
CA GLY A 62 -13.44 -8.21 -2.58
C GLY A 62 -12.47 -7.68 -3.65
N TYR A 63 -11.37 -7.06 -3.23
CA TYR A 63 -10.24 -6.70 -4.09
C TYR A 63 -9.15 -7.79 -4.02
N PRO A 64 -8.23 -7.85 -4.99
CA PRO A 64 -7.07 -8.73 -4.88
C PRO A 64 -6.28 -8.50 -3.58
N PRO A 65 -5.56 -9.51 -3.06
CA PRO A 65 -4.65 -9.36 -1.94
C PRO A 65 -3.68 -8.19 -2.14
N LEU A 66 -3.37 -7.44 -1.08
CA LEU A 66 -2.48 -6.28 -1.13
C LEU A 66 -1.09 -6.61 -1.74
N ALA A 67 -0.61 -7.83 -1.58
CA ALA A 67 0.66 -8.30 -2.14
C ALA A 67 0.56 -8.72 -3.63
N GLU A 68 -0.63 -8.90 -4.19
CA GLU A 68 -0.81 -9.40 -5.56
C GLU A 68 -0.19 -8.48 -6.62
N PRO A 69 -0.40 -7.14 -6.58
CA PRO A 69 0.17 -6.26 -7.60
C PRO A 69 1.69 -6.10 -7.52
N LEU A 70 2.30 -6.51 -6.40
CA LEU A 70 3.73 -6.39 -6.19
C LEU A 70 4.49 -7.49 -6.96
N ALA A 71 5.55 -7.10 -7.68
CA ALA A 71 6.44 -8.01 -8.38
C ALA A 71 7.22 -8.92 -7.41
N PRO A 72 7.62 -10.14 -7.82
CA PRO A 72 8.56 -10.95 -7.05
C PRO A 72 9.86 -10.18 -6.76
N GLY A 73 10.31 -10.17 -5.51
CA GLY A 73 11.44 -9.37 -5.04
C GLY A 73 11.15 -7.89 -4.81
N GLY A 74 9.94 -7.41 -5.14
CA GLY A 74 9.47 -6.05 -4.89
C GLY A 74 9.22 -5.76 -3.42
N HIS A 75 9.03 -4.47 -3.08
CA HIS A 75 8.87 -3.99 -1.71
C HIS A 75 7.51 -3.35 -1.45
N LEU A 76 6.92 -3.67 -0.30
CA LEU A 76 5.75 -3.01 0.28
C LEU A 76 6.20 -2.16 1.47
N ILE A 77 5.93 -0.86 1.41
CA ILE A 77 6.18 0.07 2.51
C ILE A 77 4.84 0.39 3.17
N LEU A 78 4.67 -0.08 4.40
CA LEU A 78 3.43 -0.02 5.17
C LEU A 78 3.62 0.93 6.35
N ALA A 79 2.81 1.98 6.43
CA ALA A 79 2.87 3.00 7.48
C ALA A 79 1.47 3.29 8.04
N GLY A 80 1.36 4.19 9.01
CA GLY A 80 0.08 4.49 9.68
C GLY A 80 -0.27 3.46 10.74
N ILE A 81 0.73 2.70 11.20
CA ILE A 81 0.60 1.59 12.12
C ILE A 81 0.95 2.09 13.52
N ILE A 82 0.08 1.86 14.48
CA ILE A 82 0.36 2.06 15.89
C ILE A 82 1.12 0.82 16.42
N GLU A 83 2.16 1.00 17.24
CA GLU A 83 3.12 -0.04 17.62
C GLU A 83 2.47 -1.36 18.07
N GLU A 84 1.43 -1.29 18.90
CA GLU A 84 0.70 -2.44 19.43
C GLU A 84 -0.02 -3.26 18.34
N ARG A 85 -0.20 -2.67 17.16
CA ARG A 85 -0.82 -3.29 15.98
C ARG A 85 0.22 -3.74 14.94
N ALA A 86 1.52 -3.53 15.14
CA ALA A 86 2.51 -3.87 14.13
C ALA A 86 2.60 -5.37 13.85
N ALA A 87 2.49 -6.20 14.88
CA ALA A 87 2.61 -7.66 14.73
C ALA A 87 1.56 -8.25 13.78
N MET A 88 0.29 -7.83 13.87
CA MET A 88 -0.76 -8.36 12.99
C MET A 88 -0.52 -8.00 11.51
N VAL A 89 0.10 -6.86 11.22
CA VAL A 89 0.47 -6.47 9.85
C VAL A 89 1.60 -7.35 9.32
N VAL A 90 2.60 -7.66 10.14
CA VAL A 90 3.70 -8.58 9.79
C VAL A 90 3.15 -9.98 9.53
N ASP A 91 2.30 -10.49 10.41
CA ASP A 91 1.71 -11.83 10.27
C ASP A 91 0.84 -11.95 9.01
N ALA A 92 0.07 -10.91 8.68
CA ALA A 92 -0.69 -10.85 7.44
C ALA A 92 0.25 -10.85 6.22
N ALA A 93 1.28 -9.99 6.21
CA ALA A 93 2.24 -9.97 5.11
C ALA A 93 2.92 -11.34 4.90
N GLN A 94 3.30 -12.03 5.98
CA GLN A 94 3.93 -13.37 5.93
C GLN A 94 3.02 -14.44 5.31
N ARG A 95 1.73 -14.46 5.67
CA ARG A 95 0.76 -15.38 5.07
C ARG A 95 0.59 -15.18 3.56
N HIS A 96 0.92 -13.99 3.06
CA HIS A 96 0.83 -13.62 1.65
C HIS A 96 2.20 -13.57 0.93
N GLY A 97 3.18 -14.32 1.45
CA GLY A 97 4.46 -14.53 0.77
C GLY A 97 5.44 -13.35 0.86
N CYS A 98 5.23 -12.44 1.81
CA CYS A 98 6.14 -11.33 2.07
C CYS A 98 6.92 -11.54 3.37
N ARG A 99 8.21 -11.22 3.40
CA ARG A 99 8.99 -11.17 4.65
C ARG A 99 9.27 -9.74 5.08
N LEU A 100 9.31 -9.50 6.39
CA LEU A 100 9.79 -8.23 6.95
C LEU A 100 11.28 -8.05 6.64
N VAL A 101 11.67 -6.86 6.17
CA VAL A 101 13.06 -6.51 5.85
C VAL A 101 13.55 -5.26 6.58
N ASP A 102 12.67 -4.33 6.94
CA ASP A 102 13.01 -3.17 7.78
C ASP A 102 11.82 -2.77 8.66
N ARG A 103 12.10 -2.19 9.82
CA ARG A 103 11.13 -1.58 10.73
C ARG A 103 11.67 -0.24 11.21
N LYS A 104 10.89 0.82 11.00
CA LYS A 104 11.16 2.16 11.54
C LYS A 104 10.07 2.53 12.53
N GLN A 105 10.43 3.33 13.53
CA GLN A 105 9.50 3.78 14.56
C GLN A 105 9.81 5.22 14.96
N GLU A 106 8.75 6.01 15.12
CA GLU A 106 8.77 7.38 15.62
C GLU A 106 7.63 7.57 16.62
N GLY A 107 7.97 7.64 17.92
CA GLY A 107 6.97 7.53 18.98
C GLY A 107 6.19 6.22 18.86
N ASP A 108 4.85 6.33 18.87
CA ASP A 108 3.96 5.17 18.76
C ASP A 108 3.72 4.73 17.30
N TRP A 109 4.24 5.49 16.32
CA TRP A 109 4.05 5.20 14.91
C TRP A 109 5.15 4.29 14.37
N VAL A 110 4.73 3.24 13.67
CA VAL A 110 5.59 2.26 13.03
C VAL A 110 5.41 2.30 11.51
N ALA A 111 6.53 2.16 10.80
CA ALA A 111 6.58 1.82 9.39
C ALA A 111 7.31 0.50 9.20
N LEU A 112 6.74 -0.39 8.37
CA LEU A 112 7.28 -1.70 8.04
C LEU A 112 7.62 -1.74 6.56
N VAL A 113 8.80 -2.25 6.22
CA VAL A 113 9.13 -2.61 4.85
C VAL A 113 9.11 -4.13 4.76
N VAL A 114 8.28 -4.67 3.88
CA VAL A 114 8.23 -6.10 3.58
C VAL A 114 8.61 -6.34 2.12
N ARG A 115 9.22 -7.48 1.84
CA ARG A 115 9.64 -7.88 0.49
C ARG A 115 8.89 -9.15 0.08
N LYS A 116 8.35 -9.17 -1.13
CA LYS A 116 7.71 -10.37 -1.71
C LYS A 116 8.78 -11.35 -2.16
N GLU A 117 8.69 -12.60 -1.70
CA GLU A 117 9.60 -13.67 -2.09
C GLU A 117 9.17 -14.38 -3.38
#